data_AF-A0A2R8BSD2-F1
#
_entry.id   AF-A0A2R8BSD2-F1
#
_cell.length_a   1.000
_cell.length_b   1.000
_cell.length_c   1.000
_cell.angle_alpha   90.00
_cell.angle_beta   90.00
_cell.angle_gamma   90.00
#
_symmetry.space_group_name_H-M   'P 1'
#
loop_
_entity.id
_entity.type
_entity.pdbx_description
1 polymer ?
#
loop_
_entity_poly.entity_id
_entity_poly.type
_entity_poly.pdbx_seq_one_letter_code
_entity_poly.pdbx_strand_id
1 'polypeptide(L)'
;MKLNGGLDGILHRQSLARWDRVGAGLSACDPVSLRAIRQEAIDLRHRLDRVVADAECRLVAETPEGRDLIAPSDSDWAWRPPVFCTRLLVPGQAGVTNGALMGDALKIFHDCTHSEISVRQRAGRGQAGAAPQVIDLDVMGFDGSFLSLVVDLPPEAIRGLSMSHIVQIDLMVEYERPLELFARLNIKHGPNVEQVVRELDLREPRVTAEIDLAYTDIVEAQIDRAWLDIIVGQPRMNRLSIRDFVLSRRLRAEM
;
A
#
# COMPACT_ATOMS: atom_id res chain seq x y z
N MET A 1 21.29 11.53 18.39
CA MET A 1 20.79 11.48 19.79
C MET A 1 20.94 10.05 20.29
N LYS A 2 21.86 9.77 21.20
CA LYS A 2 22.01 8.44 21.80
C LYS A 2 21.12 8.38 23.04
N LEU A 3 20.07 7.56 23.03
CA LEU A 3 19.16 7.37 24.18
C LEU A 3 19.85 6.69 25.39
N ASN A 4 21.10 6.24 25.24
CA ASN A 4 21.78 5.35 26.18
C ASN A 4 23.00 5.98 26.87
N GLY A 5 22.97 7.29 27.17
CA GLY A 5 24.02 7.96 27.93
C GLY A 5 23.56 8.41 29.32
N GLY A 6 24.25 7.98 30.39
CA GLY A 6 24.14 8.56 31.74
C GLY A 6 22.73 8.51 32.36
N LEU A 7 22.20 9.68 32.74
CA LEU A 7 20.92 9.85 33.44
C LEU A 7 19.71 9.42 32.59
N ASP A 8 19.77 9.58 31.26
CA ASP A 8 18.68 9.20 30.35
C ASP A 8 18.43 7.69 30.36
N GLY A 9 19.50 6.89 30.45
CA GLY A 9 19.40 5.43 30.55
C GLY A 9 18.85 4.93 31.90
N ILE A 10 18.95 5.73 32.96
CA ILE A 10 18.35 5.42 34.27
C ILE A 10 16.86 5.74 34.24
N LEU A 11 16.49 6.93 33.75
CA LEU A 11 15.08 7.34 33.60
C LEU A 11 14.30 6.41 32.67
N HIS A 12 14.93 5.96 31.57
CA HIS A 12 14.31 5.00 30.66
C HIS A 12 14.00 3.66 31.35
N ARG A 13 14.97 3.08 32.08
CA ARG A 13 14.76 1.84 32.84
C ARG A 13 13.69 1.98 33.91
N GLN A 14 13.63 3.11 34.60
CA GLN A 14 12.60 3.38 35.60
C GLN A 14 11.20 3.49 34.96
N SER A 15 11.10 4.08 33.78
CA SER A 15 9.85 4.15 33.02
C SER A 15 9.35 2.76 32.62
N LEU A 16 10.23 1.89 32.10
CA LEU A 16 9.89 0.50 31.79
C LEU A 16 9.43 -0.27 33.03
N ALA A 17 10.22 -0.20 34.11
CA ALA A 17 9.89 -0.86 35.37
C ALA A 17 8.60 -0.34 36.02
N ARG A 18 8.19 0.92 35.74
CA ARG A 18 6.89 1.45 36.15
C ARG A 18 5.77 0.72 35.40
N TRP A 19 5.86 0.61 34.07
CA TRP A 19 4.84 -0.05 33.26
C TRP A 19 4.73 -1.55 33.55
N ASP A 20 5.85 -2.23 33.85
CA ASP A 20 5.84 -3.63 34.30
C ASP A 20 5.04 -3.78 35.62
N ARG A 21 5.27 -2.88 36.59
CA ARG A 21 4.52 -2.85 37.85
C ARG A 21 3.05 -2.52 37.64
N VAL A 22 2.73 -1.59 36.74
CA VAL A 22 1.32 -1.29 36.38
C VAL A 22 0.65 -2.53 35.82
N GLY A 23 1.30 -3.25 34.90
CA GLY A 23 0.80 -4.50 34.32
C GLY A 23 0.54 -5.60 35.37
N ALA A 24 1.48 -5.78 36.31
CA ALA A 24 1.35 -6.76 37.38
C ALA A 24 0.21 -6.45 38.38
N GLY A 25 -0.20 -5.18 38.50
CA GLY A 25 -1.25 -4.73 39.43
C GLY A 25 -2.67 -4.68 38.85
N LEU A 26 -2.86 -4.94 37.55
CA LEU A 26 -4.15 -4.70 36.88
C LEU A 26 -5.33 -5.50 37.46
N SER A 27 -5.07 -6.71 37.97
CA SER A 27 -6.12 -7.58 38.55
C SER A 27 -6.76 -7.02 39.82
N ALA A 28 -6.09 -6.08 40.50
CA ALA A 28 -6.57 -5.44 41.72
C ALA A 28 -7.19 -4.05 41.49
N CYS A 29 -7.22 -3.56 40.24
CA CYS A 29 -7.72 -2.22 39.92
C CYS A 29 -9.23 -2.19 39.67
N ASP A 30 -9.87 -1.09 40.06
CA ASP A 30 -11.27 -0.84 39.73
C ASP A 30 -11.45 -0.42 38.24
N PRO A 31 -12.67 -0.51 37.68
CA PRO A 31 -12.94 -0.20 36.27
C PRO A 31 -12.60 1.23 35.83
N VAL A 32 -12.64 2.23 36.72
CA VAL A 32 -12.29 3.61 36.37
C VAL A 32 -10.78 3.73 36.20
N SER A 33 -10.01 3.19 37.16
CA SER A 33 -8.55 3.11 37.09
C SER A 33 -8.08 2.34 35.86
N LEU A 34 -8.72 1.21 35.52
CA LEU A 34 -8.40 0.43 34.33
C LEU A 34 -8.59 1.22 33.03
N ARG A 35 -9.65 2.04 32.91
CA ARG A 35 -9.86 2.90 31.74
C ARG A 35 -8.78 3.97 31.62
N ALA A 36 -8.40 4.60 32.74
CA ALA A 36 -7.35 5.62 32.76
C ALA A 36 -5.98 5.04 32.38
N ILE A 37 -5.59 3.90 32.98
CA ILE A 37 -4.34 3.20 32.67
C ILE A 37 -4.32 2.79 31.19
N ARG A 38 -5.44 2.24 30.68
CA ARG A 38 -5.58 1.89 29.27
C ARG A 38 -5.36 3.09 28.36
N GLN A 39 -5.95 4.25 28.67
CA GLN A 39 -5.78 5.46 27.86
C GLN A 39 -4.34 5.96 27.88
N GLU A 40 -3.69 6.02 29.05
CA GLU A 40 -2.28 6.45 29.17
C GLU A 40 -1.34 5.52 28.38
N ALA A 41 -1.58 4.20 28.43
CA ALA A 41 -0.81 3.22 27.66
C ALA A 41 -1.03 3.37 26.14
N ILE A 42 -2.26 3.64 25.70
CA ILE A 42 -2.59 3.90 24.29
C ILE A 42 -1.85 5.16 23.80
N ASP A 43 -1.88 6.25 24.57
CA ASP A 43 -1.22 7.50 24.22
C ASP A 43 0.29 7.33 24.12
N LEU A 44 0.90 6.58 25.04
CA LEU A 44 2.33 6.27 25.00
C LEU A 44 2.67 5.43 23.77
N ARG A 45 1.88 4.39 23.49
CA ARG A 45 2.06 3.53 22.32
C ARG A 45 2.01 4.35 21.02
N HIS A 46 1.03 5.25 20.86
CA HIS A 46 0.94 6.11 19.68
C HIS A 46 2.18 6.99 19.47
N ARG A 47 2.76 7.52 20.55
CA ARG A 47 3.99 8.32 20.47
C ARG A 47 5.20 7.48 20.08
N LEU A 48 5.31 6.27 20.65
CA LEU A 48 6.38 5.33 20.31
C LEU A 48 6.25 4.84 18.86
N ASP A 49 5.04 4.51 18.42
CA ASP A 49 4.76 4.09 17.05
C ASP A 49 5.17 5.17 16.03
N ARG A 50 4.93 6.46 16.34
CA ARG A 50 5.42 7.57 15.51
C ARG A 50 6.94 7.60 15.42
N VAL A 51 7.64 7.50 16.55
CA VAL A 51 9.12 7.48 16.56
C VAL A 51 9.68 6.29 15.80
N VAL A 52 9.07 5.11 15.95
CA VAL A 52 9.47 3.91 15.22
C VAL A 52 9.23 4.11 13.73
N ALA A 53 8.06 4.63 13.33
CA ALA A 53 7.75 4.91 11.93
C ALA A 53 8.74 5.90 11.29
N ASP A 54 9.05 7.01 11.99
CA ASP A 54 10.01 8.01 11.52
C ASP A 54 11.43 7.42 11.42
N ALA A 55 11.84 6.61 12.41
CA ALA A 55 13.13 5.95 12.41
C ALA A 55 13.25 4.91 11.29
N GLU A 56 12.23 4.08 11.08
CA GLU A 56 12.15 3.10 10.00
C GLU A 56 12.17 3.79 8.63
N CYS A 57 11.39 4.85 8.44
CA CYS A 57 11.37 5.63 7.21
C CYS A 57 12.77 6.18 6.88
N ARG A 58 13.49 6.68 7.90
CA ARG A 58 14.87 7.17 7.72
C ARG A 58 15.86 6.03 7.46
N LEU A 59 15.75 4.90 8.17
CA LEU A 59 16.65 3.76 7.98
C LEU A 59 16.49 3.15 6.58
N VAL A 60 15.26 3.02 6.12
CA VAL A 60 14.94 2.66 4.73
C VAL A 60 15.56 3.67 3.76
N ALA A 61 15.38 4.97 4.01
CA ALA A 61 15.97 6.00 3.17
C ALA A 61 17.50 5.91 3.14
N GLU A 62 18.18 5.45 4.19
CA GLU A 62 19.64 5.27 4.21
C GLU A 62 20.10 3.95 3.53
N THR A 63 19.18 3.08 3.11
CA THR A 63 19.51 1.82 2.43
C THR A 63 19.44 2.02 0.90
N PRO A 64 20.53 1.77 0.14
CA PRO A 64 20.54 1.93 -1.32
C PRO A 64 19.45 1.12 -2.03
N GLU A 65 19.17 -0.08 -1.51
CA GLU A 65 18.30 -1.09 -2.13
C GLU A 65 16.80 -0.76 -2.07
N GLY A 66 16.37 0.20 -1.23
CA GLY A 66 14.98 0.64 -1.11
C GLY A 66 14.65 1.93 -1.88
N ARG A 67 15.67 2.61 -2.44
CA ARG A 67 15.51 3.86 -3.20
C ARG A 67 15.31 3.64 -4.69
N ASP A 68 15.88 2.59 -5.26
CA ASP A 68 15.84 2.40 -6.70
C ASP A 68 14.47 1.86 -7.10
N LEU A 69 13.64 2.78 -7.57
CA LEU A 69 12.47 2.45 -8.35
C LEU A 69 12.99 1.77 -9.63
N ILE A 70 12.79 0.46 -9.73
CA ILE A 70 13.18 -0.31 -10.91
C ILE A 70 12.12 -0.03 -11.97
N ALA A 71 12.48 0.76 -12.96
CA ALA A 71 11.70 1.01 -14.16
C ALA A 71 12.56 0.77 -15.40
N PRO A 72 11.96 0.47 -16.56
CA PRO A 72 12.66 0.42 -17.84
C PRO A 72 13.48 1.70 -18.08
N SER A 73 14.69 1.55 -18.63
CA SER A 73 15.64 2.66 -18.80
C SER A 73 15.16 3.77 -19.74
N ASP A 74 14.20 3.45 -20.60
CA ASP A 74 13.55 4.33 -21.56
C ASP A 74 12.26 4.97 -21.01
N SER A 75 11.95 4.79 -19.73
CA SER A 75 10.80 5.42 -19.09
C SER A 75 11.00 6.93 -18.96
N ASP A 76 10.03 7.71 -19.46
CA ASP A 76 9.97 9.16 -19.25
C ASP A 76 9.38 9.55 -17.88
N TRP A 77 8.67 8.60 -17.25
CA TRP A 77 8.06 8.77 -15.95
C TRP A 77 7.94 7.43 -15.24
N ALA A 78 8.11 7.47 -13.93
CA ALA A 78 7.89 6.31 -13.09
C ALA A 78 7.50 6.72 -11.66
N TRP A 79 6.68 5.91 -11.01
CA TRP A 79 6.07 6.23 -9.73
C TRP A 79 5.70 4.98 -8.94
N ARG A 80 5.92 5.05 -7.62
CA ARG A 80 5.49 4.06 -6.64
C ARG A 80 4.46 4.74 -5.73
N PRO A 81 3.24 4.17 -5.54
CA PRO A 81 2.25 4.79 -4.69
C PRO A 81 2.76 5.00 -3.25
N PRO A 82 2.44 6.14 -2.59
CA PRO A 82 2.96 6.48 -1.26
C PRO A 82 2.77 5.40 -0.19
N VAL A 83 1.69 4.62 -0.30
CA VAL A 83 1.37 3.51 0.60
C VAL A 83 2.43 2.38 0.60
N PHE A 84 3.29 2.31 -0.41
CA PHE A 84 4.42 1.37 -0.48
C PHE A 84 5.74 2.02 -0.03
N CYS A 85 5.81 3.36 0.02
CA CYS A 85 7.03 4.11 0.32
C CYS A 85 7.17 4.42 1.81
N THR A 86 6.08 4.81 2.48
CA THR A 86 6.12 5.33 3.85
C THR A 86 5.10 4.66 4.76
N ARG A 87 5.45 4.52 6.04
CA ARG A 87 4.58 3.89 7.04
C ARG A 87 3.39 4.80 7.36
N LEU A 88 2.20 4.21 7.36
CA LEU A 88 0.93 4.86 7.69
C LEU A 88 0.75 5.00 9.21
N LEU A 89 0.07 6.08 9.61
CA LEU A 89 -0.36 6.29 11.00
C LEU A 89 -1.39 5.24 11.45
N VAL A 90 -2.31 4.89 10.56
CA VAL A 90 -3.29 3.81 10.73
C VAL A 90 -2.88 2.68 9.79
N PRO A 91 -2.13 1.68 10.25
CA PRO A 91 -1.52 0.68 9.39
C PRO A 91 -2.48 -0.44 9.00
N GLY A 92 -3.77 -0.38 9.35
CA GLY A 92 -4.70 -1.41 8.90
C GLY A 92 -6.13 -1.20 9.36
N GLN A 93 -7.03 -1.88 8.68
CA GLN A 93 -8.47 -1.85 8.88
C GLN A 93 -9.02 -3.27 8.69
N ALA A 94 -9.93 -3.67 9.58
CA ALA A 94 -10.72 -4.88 9.45
C ALA A 94 -12.19 -4.50 9.18
N GLY A 95 -12.92 -5.38 8.50
CA GLY A 95 -14.28 -5.06 8.05
C GLY A 95 -14.26 -3.86 7.11
N VAL A 96 -13.36 -3.89 6.12
CA VAL A 96 -13.17 -2.80 5.16
C VAL A 96 -14.51 -2.48 4.50
N THR A 97 -14.91 -1.22 4.50
CA THR A 97 -16.13 -0.78 3.82
C THR A 97 -15.84 -0.46 2.36
N ASN A 98 -16.83 -0.56 1.48
CA ASN A 98 -16.66 -0.16 0.08
C ASN A 98 -16.21 1.31 -0.02
N GLY A 99 -15.14 1.57 -0.78
CA GLY A 99 -14.52 2.88 -0.94
C GLY A 99 -13.62 3.30 0.23
N ALA A 100 -13.29 2.40 1.16
CA ALA A 100 -12.39 2.70 2.27
C ALA A 100 -11.01 3.16 1.77
N LEU A 101 -10.46 4.15 2.46
CA LEU A 101 -9.13 4.70 2.19
C LEU A 101 -8.08 4.04 3.07
N MET A 102 -6.91 3.78 2.48
CA MET A 102 -5.72 3.34 3.17
C MET A 102 -4.57 4.31 2.86
N GLY A 103 -4.31 5.23 3.79
CA GLY A 103 -3.49 6.40 3.51
C GLY A 103 -4.16 7.34 2.51
N ASP A 104 -3.36 8.04 1.71
CA ASP A 104 -3.86 9.10 0.83
C ASP A 104 -4.11 8.65 -0.61
N ALA A 105 -3.56 7.50 -1.01
CA ALA A 105 -3.49 7.10 -2.42
C ALA A 105 -4.19 5.76 -2.76
N LEU A 106 -4.48 4.92 -1.76
CA LEU A 106 -5.04 3.58 -1.98
C LEU A 106 -6.50 3.54 -1.49
N LYS A 107 -7.41 3.10 -2.36
CA LYS A 107 -8.82 2.84 -2.05
C LYS A 107 -9.12 1.38 -2.23
N ILE A 108 -10.03 0.84 -1.43
CA ILE A 108 -10.51 -0.53 -1.56
C ILE A 108 -11.98 -0.49 -1.93
N PHE A 109 -12.35 -1.13 -3.04
CA PHE A 109 -13.73 -1.25 -3.49
C PHE A 109 -14.17 -2.71 -3.53
N HIS A 110 -15.40 -2.96 -3.09
CA HIS A 110 -16.06 -4.25 -3.19
C HIS A 110 -17.58 -4.07 -3.04
N ASP A 111 -18.34 -5.11 -3.39
CA ASP A 111 -19.81 -5.16 -3.27
C ASP A 111 -20.32 -6.20 -2.25
N CYS A 112 -19.43 -6.74 -1.42
CA CYS A 112 -19.81 -7.64 -0.32
C CYS A 112 -20.92 -7.06 0.55
N THR A 113 -21.88 -7.89 0.95
CA THR A 113 -22.90 -7.52 1.94
C THR A 113 -22.31 -7.57 3.35
N HIS A 114 -21.52 -8.60 3.63
CA HIS A 114 -20.74 -8.73 4.87
C HIS A 114 -19.25 -8.67 4.54
N SER A 115 -18.59 -7.62 5.01
CA SER A 115 -17.15 -7.47 4.77
C SER A 115 -16.34 -8.31 5.75
N GLU A 116 -15.85 -9.45 5.27
CA GLU A 116 -14.83 -10.27 5.93
C GLU A 116 -13.45 -10.02 5.33
N ILE A 117 -13.21 -8.76 4.96
CA ILE A 117 -12.00 -8.26 4.32
C ILE A 117 -11.23 -7.43 5.35
N SER A 118 -9.93 -7.68 5.48
CA SER A 118 -9.02 -6.80 6.20
C SER A 118 -7.82 -6.43 5.33
N VAL A 119 -7.38 -5.19 5.47
CA VAL A 119 -6.20 -4.66 4.79
C VAL A 119 -5.23 -4.12 5.84
N ARG A 120 -3.93 -4.39 5.69
CA ARG A 120 -2.90 -3.84 6.56
C ARG A 120 -1.60 -3.56 5.83
N GLN A 121 -0.87 -2.58 6.32
CA GLN A 121 0.47 -2.25 5.92
C GLN A 121 1.44 -2.82 6.96
N ARG A 122 2.50 -3.44 6.48
CA ARG A 122 3.62 -3.90 7.31
C ARG A 122 4.93 -3.49 6.68
N ALA A 123 5.98 -3.45 7.49
CA ALA A 123 7.33 -3.23 6.96
C ALA A 123 7.73 -4.35 5.99
N GLY A 124 8.25 -3.97 4.83
CA GLY A 124 8.95 -4.86 3.91
C GLY A 124 10.29 -5.25 4.53
N ARG A 125 10.54 -6.56 4.66
CA ARG A 125 11.81 -7.09 5.15
C ARG A 125 12.46 -7.93 4.07
N GLY A 126 13.73 -7.66 3.78
CA GLY A 126 14.69 -8.66 3.31
C GLY A 126 14.60 -9.09 1.86
N GLN A 127 14.17 -8.24 0.93
CA GLN A 127 14.27 -8.55 -0.50
C GLN A 127 14.72 -7.34 -1.32
N ALA A 128 15.85 -7.50 -2.01
CA ALA A 128 16.42 -6.45 -2.85
C ALA A 128 15.43 -6.04 -3.95
N GLY A 129 15.22 -4.72 -4.08
CA GLY A 129 14.31 -4.12 -5.06
C GLY A 129 12.82 -4.31 -4.75
N ALA A 130 12.44 -4.61 -3.50
CA ALA A 130 11.05 -4.56 -3.04
C ALA A 130 10.77 -3.22 -2.33
N ALA A 131 9.49 -2.86 -2.20
CA ALA A 131 9.13 -1.62 -1.53
C ALA A 131 9.40 -1.69 -0.02
N PRO A 132 9.65 -0.53 0.62
CA PRO A 132 9.79 -0.43 2.08
C PRO A 132 8.58 -0.91 2.88
N GLN A 133 7.38 -0.79 2.30
CA GLN A 133 6.13 -1.17 2.92
C GLN A 133 5.37 -2.16 2.04
N VAL A 134 4.71 -3.12 2.67
CA VAL A 134 3.94 -4.18 2.02
C VAL A 134 2.48 -4.02 2.42
N ILE A 135 1.58 -4.23 1.47
CA ILE A 135 0.14 -4.26 1.71
C ILE A 135 -0.34 -5.70 1.72
N ASP A 136 -0.85 -6.15 2.86
CA ASP A 136 -1.53 -7.43 2.99
C ASP A 136 -3.04 -7.20 2.92
N LEU A 137 -3.71 -8.01 2.11
CA LEU A 137 -5.16 -8.13 1.99
C LEU A 137 -5.54 -9.55 2.42
N ASP A 138 -6.20 -9.68 3.55
CA ASP A 138 -6.73 -10.94 4.07
C ASP A 138 -8.24 -10.98 3.81
N VAL A 139 -8.71 -12.02 3.13
CA VAL A 139 -10.12 -12.23 2.79
C VAL A 139 -10.56 -13.59 3.30
N MET A 140 -11.45 -13.60 4.30
CA MET A 140 -11.96 -14.84 4.89
C MET A 140 -13.19 -15.31 4.08
N GLY A 141 -14.33 -14.63 4.25
CA GLY A 141 -15.51 -14.74 3.41
C GLY A 141 -15.51 -13.73 2.27
N PHE A 142 -16.20 -14.09 1.18
CA PHE A 142 -16.46 -13.18 0.07
C PHE A 142 -17.80 -13.56 -0.57
N ASP A 143 -18.79 -12.69 -0.42
CA ASP A 143 -20.13 -12.82 -0.99
C ASP A 143 -20.40 -11.81 -2.13
N GLY A 144 -19.41 -10.97 -2.44
CA GLY A 144 -19.44 -10.01 -3.54
C GLY A 144 -19.12 -10.62 -4.91
N SER A 145 -19.24 -9.79 -5.94
CA SER A 145 -18.82 -10.09 -7.31
C SER A 145 -17.46 -9.48 -7.65
N PHE A 146 -16.99 -8.47 -6.91
CA PHE A 146 -15.69 -7.83 -7.19
C PHE A 146 -14.95 -7.34 -5.94
N LEU A 147 -13.63 -7.41 -5.99
CA LEU A 147 -12.72 -6.80 -5.02
C LEU A 147 -11.60 -6.11 -5.79
N SER A 148 -11.38 -4.83 -5.50
CA SER A 148 -10.34 -4.07 -6.17
C SER A 148 -9.61 -3.11 -5.24
N LEU A 149 -8.30 -3.04 -5.43
CA LEU A 149 -7.41 -2.04 -4.86
C LEU A 149 -7.15 -0.98 -5.94
N VAL A 150 -7.44 0.28 -5.62
CA VAL A 150 -7.43 1.37 -6.59
C VAL A 150 -6.41 2.42 -6.18
N VAL A 151 -5.54 2.80 -7.11
CA VAL A 151 -4.61 3.92 -6.94
C VAL A 151 -4.91 5.01 -7.96
N ASP A 152 -5.12 6.23 -7.47
CA ASP A 152 -5.22 7.40 -8.35
C ASP A 152 -3.82 7.75 -8.87
N LEU A 153 -3.67 7.91 -10.19
CA LEU A 153 -2.40 8.31 -10.78
C LEU A 153 -2.16 9.80 -10.50
N PRO A 154 -0.92 10.20 -10.15
CA PRO A 154 -0.61 11.59 -9.85
C PRO A 154 -0.63 12.44 -11.15
N PRO A 155 -0.74 13.78 -11.06
CA PRO A 155 -0.80 14.66 -12.22
C PRO A 155 0.38 14.50 -13.20
N GLU A 156 1.56 14.13 -12.70
CA GLU A 156 2.77 13.86 -13.49
C GLU A 156 2.58 12.69 -14.46
N ALA A 157 1.76 11.70 -14.11
CA ALA A 157 1.43 10.56 -14.94
C ALA A 157 0.52 10.92 -16.12
N ILE A 158 -0.21 12.03 -15.99
CA ILE A 158 -1.17 12.51 -16.99
C ILE A 158 -0.53 13.54 -17.92
N ARG A 159 0.40 14.34 -17.39
CA ARG A 159 1.09 15.37 -18.15
C ARG A 159 1.77 14.77 -19.37
N GLY A 160 1.37 15.21 -20.56
CA GLY A 160 1.92 14.74 -21.83
C GLY A 160 1.53 13.31 -22.23
N LEU A 161 0.60 12.66 -21.51
CA LEU A 161 0.12 11.33 -21.86
C LEU A 161 -0.55 11.36 -23.23
N SER A 162 -0.19 10.42 -24.09
CA SER A 162 -0.67 10.31 -25.47
C SER A 162 -0.85 8.84 -25.86
N MET A 163 -1.52 8.60 -26.99
CA MET A 163 -1.69 7.27 -27.56
C MET A 163 -0.35 6.61 -27.96
N SER A 164 0.73 7.38 -28.09
CA SER A 164 2.06 6.86 -28.37
C SER A 164 2.76 6.27 -27.13
N HIS A 165 2.13 6.27 -25.97
CA HIS A 165 2.73 5.76 -24.74
C HIS A 165 2.32 4.32 -24.44
N ILE A 166 3.25 3.60 -23.82
CA ILE A 166 3.01 2.34 -23.12
C ILE A 166 3.05 2.64 -21.63
N VAL A 167 2.01 2.23 -20.91
CA VAL A 167 1.98 2.22 -19.45
C VAL A 167 2.34 0.82 -18.98
N GLN A 168 3.41 0.72 -18.20
CA GLN A 168 3.86 -0.52 -17.60
C GLN A 168 3.49 -0.57 -16.12
N ILE A 169 3.04 -1.74 -15.69
CA ILE A 169 2.70 -2.07 -14.31
C ILE A 169 3.65 -3.17 -13.87
N ASP A 170 4.44 -2.89 -12.85
CA ASP A 170 5.31 -3.85 -12.19
C ASP A 170 4.79 -4.10 -10.77
N LEU A 171 4.31 -5.31 -10.53
CA LEU A 171 3.90 -5.77 -9.22
C LEU A 171 4.85 -6.82 -8.70
N MET A 172 4.98 -6.87 -7.38
CA MET A 172 5.56 -8.00 -6.69
C MET A 172 4.53 -8.56 -5.72
N VAL A 173 4.07 -9.79 -5.95
CA VAL A 173 2.93 -10.35 -5.21
C VAL A 173 3.25 -11.72 -4.59
N GLU A 174 2.65 -11.98 -3.44
CA GLU A 174 2.60 -13.30 -2.80
C GLU A 174 1.14 -13.62 -2.45
N TYR A 175 0.74 -14.87 -2.58
CA TYR A 175 -0.61 -15.31 -2.27
C TYR A 175 -0.65 -16.72 -1.68
N GLU A 176 -1.62 -17.00 -0.83
CA GLU A 176 -1.73 -18.30 -0.14
C GLU A 176 -2.46 -19.37 -0.96
N ARG A 177 -3.41 -18.95 -1.80
CA ARG A 177 -4.14 -19.84 -2.71
C ARG A 177 -4.12 -19.28 -4.14
N PRO A 178 -4.15 -20.14 -5.17
CA PRO A 178 -4.29 -19.68 -6.55
C PRO A 178 -5.46 -18.70 -6.69
N LEU A 179 -5.21 -17.60 -7.37
CA LEU A 179 -6.14 -16.51 -7.63
C LEU A 179 -5.80 -15.87 -8.97
N GLU A 180 -6.70 -15.05 -9.49
CA GLU A 180 -6.48 -14.28 -10.72
C GLU A 180 -6.31 -12.81 -10.34
N LEU A 181 -5.35 -12.11 -10.95
CA LEU A 181 -5.23 -10.66 -10.82
C LEU A 181 -5.41 -10.00 -12.18
N PHE A 182 -6.13 -8.89 -12.20
CA PHE A 182 -6.27 -8.05 -13.38
C PHE A 182 -5.89 -6.62 -13.03
N ALA A 183 -5.10 -5.98 -13.89
CA ALA A 183 -4.89 -4.54 -13.84
C ALA A 183 -5.82 -3.87 -14.85
N ARG A 184 -6.60 -2.90 -14.40
CA ARG A 184 -7.42 -2.04 -15.28
C ARG A 184 -6.97 -0.61 -15.16
N LEU A 185 -6.44 -0.07 -16.26
CA LEU A 185 -6.17 1.35 -16.38
C LEU A 185 -7.44 2.06 -16.83
N ASN A 186 -7.80 3.11 -16.11
CA ASN A 186 -8.93 3.96 -16.43
C ASN A 186 -8.41 5.37 -16.73
N ILE A 187 -8.74 5.91 -17.90
CA ILE A 187 -8.36 7.26 -18.31
C ILE A 187 -9.63 8.07 -18.54
N LYS A 188 -9.87 9.07 -17.68
CA LYS A 188 -10.96 10.03 -17.86
C LYS A 188 -10.56 11.06 -18.91
N HIS A 189 -11.31 11.16 -19.99
CA HIS A 189 -11.14 12.21 -21.00
C HIS A 189 -12.49 12.83 -21.38
N GLY A 190 -12.67 14.12 -21.07
CA GLY A 190 -13.96 14.79 -21.24
C GLY A 190 -15.12 14.04 -20.54
N PRO A 191 -16.25 13.77 -21.21
CA PRO A 191 -17.37 13.01 -20.62
C PRO A 191 -17.13 11.49 -20.54
N ASN A 192 -16.08 10.97 -21.20
CA ASN A 192 -15.84 9.53 -21.33
C ASN A 192 -14.78 9.02 -20.36
N VAL A 193 -14.73 7.70 -20.16
CA VAL A 193 -13.65 6.99 -19.46
C VAL A 193 -13.24 5.84 -20.36
N GLU A 194 -11.99 5.84 -20.78
CA GLU A 194 -11.39 4.70 -21.46
C GLU A 194 -10.92 3.68 -20.42
N GLN A 195 -11.18 2.40 -20.65
CA GLN A 195 -10.81 1.32 -19.74
C GLN A 195 -10.06 0.22 -20.47
N VAL A 196 -8.81 -0.03 -20.08
CA VAL A 196 -8.00 -1.11 -20.64
C VAL A 196 -7.64 -2.11 -19.55
N VAL A 197 -7.99 -3.37 -19.77
CA VAL A 197 -7.74 -4.47 -18.82
C VAL A 197 -6.61 -5.36 -19.31
N ARG A 198 -5.75 -5.78 -18.38
CA ARG A 198 -4.73 -6.80 -18.57
C ARG A 198 -4.80 -7.81 -17.44
N GLU A 199 -4.83 -9.08 -17.78
CA GLU A 199 -4.58 -10.16 -16.83
C GLU A 199 -3.10 -10.17 -16.47
N LEU A 200 -2.81 -10.39 -15.18
CA LEU A 200 -1.46 -10.41 -14.64
C LEU A 200 -0.98 -11.86 -14.53
N ASP A 201 0.14 -12.17 -15.17
CA ASP A 201 0.73 -13.50 -15.15
C ASP A 201 1.42 -13.80 -13.81
N LEU A 202 0.76 -14.58 -12.97
CA LEU A 202 1.23 -14.87 -11.60
C LEU A 202 2.17 -16.08 -11.51
N ARG A 203 2.74 -16.55 -12.63
CA ARG A 203 3.72 -17.66 -12.65
C ARG A 203 5.03 -17.29 -11.96
N GLU A 204 5.38 -16.01 -11.96
CA GLU A 204 6.56 -15.48 -11.28
C GLU A 204 6.16 -14.49 -10.16
N PRO A 205 6.98 -14.34 -9.09
CA PRO A 205 6.66 -13.40 -8.01
C PRO A 205 6.67 -11.93 -8.43
N ARG A 206 7.47 -11.59 -9.46
CA ARG A 206 7.45 -10.28 -10.12
C ARG A 206 6.60 -10.41 -11.37
N VAL A 207 5.61 -9.55 -11.46
CA VAL A 207 4.62 -9.56 -12.53
C VAL A 207 4.70 -8.24 -13.26
N THR A 208 4.95 -8.30 -14.56
CA THR A 208 4.98 -7.12 -15.42
C THR A 208 3.85 -7.22 -16.42
N ALA A 209 3.09 -6.15 -16.58
CA ALA A 209 2.05 -6.03 -17.60
C ALA A 209 2.15 -4.68 -18.31
N GLU A 210 1.88 -4.68 -19.61
CA GLU A 210 1.94 -3.49 -20.45
C GLU A 210 0.59 -3.17 -21.07
N ILE A 211 0.25 -1.89 -21.02
CA ILE A 211 -0.93 -1.30 -21.62
C ILE A 211 -0.46 -0.33 -22.70
N ASP A 212 -0.52 -0.77 -23.95
CA ASP A 212 -0.27 0.06 -25.14
C ASP A 212 -1.50 0.94 -25.41
N LEU A 213 -1.30 2.27 -25.32
CA LEU A 213 -2.37 3.24 -25.52
C LEU A 213 -2.70 3.49 -27.00
N ALA A 214 -1.93 2.93 -27.94
CA ALA A 214 -2.16 3.12 -29.37
C ALA A 214 -3.52 2.57 -29.84
N TYR A 215 -4.11 1.65 -29.08
CA TYR A 215 -5.39 1.01 -29.38
C TYR A 215 -6.56 1.57 -28.57
N THR A 216 -6.37 2.72 -27.94
CA THR A 216 -7.41 3.38 -27.15
C THR A 216 -8.04 4.54 -27.91
N ASP A 217 -9.27 4.91 -27.56
CA ASP A 217 -9.97 6.05 -28.17
C ASP A 217 -9.86 7.33 -27.31
N ILE A 218 -8.74 7.49 -26.58
CA ILE A 218 -8.53 8.65 -25.72
C ILE A 218 -8.39 9.93 -26.52
N VAL A 219 -9.06 10.99 -26.05
CA VAL A 219 -8.87 12.34 -26.58
C VAL A 219 -7.81 13.04 -25.75
N GLU A 220 -6.56 13.03 -26.22
CA GLU A 220 -5.36 13.46 -25.48
C GLU A 220 -5.49 14.85 -24.84
N ALA A 221 -6.03 15.82 -25.59
CA ALA A 221 -6.22 17.19 -25.12
C ALA A 221 -7.28 17.34 -24.01
N GLN A 222 -8.07 16.29 -23.74
CA GLN A 222 -9.15 16.30 -22.76
C GLN A 222 -8.90 15.35 -21.58
N ILE A 223 -7.71 14.75 -21.47
CA ILE A 223 -7.38 13.87 -20.34
C ILE A 223 -7.40 14.69 -19.04
N ASP A 224 -8.23 14.26 -18.09
CA ASP A 224 -8.46 14.91 -16.81
C ASP A 224 -7.72 14.18 -15.67
N ARG A 225 -7.97 12.87 -15.54
CA ARG A 225 -7.37 12.03 -14.51
C ARG A 225 -7.28 10.57 -14.97
N ALA A 226 -6.43 9.80 -14.33
CA ALA A 226 -6.39 8.35 -14.50
C ALA A 226 -6.26 7.65 -13.15
N TRP A 227 -6.69 6.40 -13.09
CA TRP A 227 -6.50 5.53 -11.93
C TRP A 227 -6.30 4.09 -12.40
N LEU A 228 -5.55 3.31 -11.62
CA LEU A 228 -5.38 1.88 -11.85
C LEU A 228 -6.14 1.09 -10.80
N ASP A 229 -6.95 0.15 -11.27
CA ASP A 229 -7.56 -0.88 -10.44
C ASP A 229 -6.71 -2.16 -10.51
N ILE A 230 -6.31 -2.70 -9.37
CA ILE A 230 -5.88 -4.10 -9.24
C ILE A 230 -7.09 -4.88 -8.75
N ILE A 231 -7.66 -5.71 -9.62
CA ILE A 231 -8.86 -6.51 -9.38
C ILE A 231 -8.42 -7.91 -8.96
N VAL A 232 -8.98 -8.40 -7.86
CA VAL A 232 -8.69 -9.73 -7.30
C VAL A 232 -9.83 -10.68 -7.64
N GLY A 233 -9.55 -11.65 -8.51
CA GLY A 233 -10.44 -12.75 -8.86
C GLY A 233 -10.41 -13.85 -7.79
N GLN A 234 -11.59 -14.39 -7.47
CA GLN A 234 -11.77 -15.47 -6.48
C GLN A 234 -11.04 -15.22 -5.14
N PRO A 235 -11.24 -14.07 -4.47
CA PRO A 235 -10.41 -13.68 -3.33
C PRO A 235 -10.67 -14.48 -2.04
N ARG A 236 -11.73 -15.30 -2.00
CA ARG A 236 -12.21 -15.98 -0.80
C ARG A 236 -11.15 -16.89 -0.16
N MET A 237 -11.07 -16.87 1.17
CA MET A 237 -10.16 -17.70 1.98
C MET A 237 -8.70 -17.56 1.54
N ASN A 238 -8.28 -16.34 1.23
CA ASN A 238 -6.97 -16.06 0.66
C ASN A 238 -6.32 -14.85 1.35
N ARG A 239 -4.99 -14.84 1.34
CA ARG A 239 -4.19 -13.67 1.67
C ARG A 239 -3.38 -13.30 0.45
N LEU A 240 -3.52 -12.05 -0.01
CA LEU A 240 -2.72 -11.44 -1.05
C LEU A 240 -1.79 -10.39 -0.41
N SER A 241 -0.48 -10.51 -0.61
CA SER A 241 0.50 -9.51 -0.22
C SER A 241 1.08 -8.84 -1.45
N ILE A 242 0.89 -7.52 -1.59
CA ILE A 242 1.55 -6.70 -2.61
C ILE A 242 2.80 -6.10 -1.97
N ARG A 243 3.97 -6.59 -2.38
CA ARG A 243 5.29 -6.23 -1.86
C ARG A 243 5.96 -5.06 -2.55
N ASP A 244 5.61 -4.84 -3.81
CA ASP A 244 5.98 -3.64 -4.55
C ASP A 244 4.92 -3.39 -5.62
N PHE A 245 4.75 -2.11 -5.95
CA PHE A 245 3.87 -1.65 -7.00
C PHE A 245 4.50 -0.41 -7.62
N VAL A 246 5.01 -0.58 -8.84
CA VAL A 246 5.58 0.49 -9.64
C VAL A 246 4.75 0.65 -10.91
N LEU A 247 4.48 1.91 -11.25
CA LEU A 247 3.96 2.30 -12.55
C LEU A 247 5.05 3.06 -13.29
N SER A 248 5.20 2.78 -14.58
CA SER A 248 6.01 3.61 -15.45
C SER A 248 5.32 3.86 -16.77
N ARG A 249 5.83 4.88 -17.46
CA ARG A 249 5.37 5.30 -18.78
C ARG A 249 6.59 5.52 -19.66
N ARG A 250 6.49 5.08 -20.91
CA ARG A 250 7.46 5.35 -21.96
C ARG A 250 6.77 5.56 -23.28
N LEU A 251 7.44 6.26 -24.19
CA LEU A 251 7.05 6.28 -25.59
C LEU A 251 7.28 4.90 -26.21
N ARG A 252 6.36 4.51 -27.08
CA ARG A 252 6.50 3.33 -27.92
C ARG A 252 7.70 3.54 -28.86
N ALA A 253 8.52 2.51 -29.01
CA ALA A 253 9.60 2.55 -30.01
C ALA A 253 9.00 2.72 -31.41
N GLU A 254 9.46 3.74 -32.14
CA GLU A 254 9.15 3.88 -33.57
C GLU A 254 9.84 2.73 -34.31
N MET A 255 9.06 1.94 -35.05
CA MET A 255 9.58 0.93 -35.99
C MET A 255 9.96 1.56 -37.32
#